data_AF-A0A3B0VS67-F1
#
_entry.id   AF-A0A3B0VS67-F1
#
_cell.length_a   1.000
_cell.length_b   1.000
_cell.length_c   1.000
_cell.angle_alpha   90.00
_cell.angle_beta   90.00
_cell.angle_gamma   90.00
#
_symmetry.space_group_name_H-M   'P 1'
#
loop_
_entity.id
_entity.type
_entity.pdbx_description
1 polymer ?
#
loop_
_entity_poly.entity_id
_entity_poly.type
_entity_poly.pdbx_seq_one_letter_code
_entity_poly.pdbx_strand_id
1 'polypeptide(L)'
;MNAEEKVKSNHRFKNREITSVILNAFYKRVYARLGYGFLERTLHGNLNNPRLSALVRVLFLSKIGLLKSCCFTEKLMAKYPEYVSRMLAEARGLLEEDDYGQMDAAALCFDVLALFPELHEAAELVLEAFSDPWLIRDNRKAIGRHVDEWDDRVWQQRRRLALSFRFTCRWEGQYRQYEEGVDMDDVMPEDVREMLDEGRMQLLQDYLLGQSRGSEMAWPIFQEAFKRTAKPEATMLWVGELYADQGYFAEAVDVLEMLLSQFPNSKEGRRLWAEVRWWRDYQNRIPWIPPQTSANGRRYRQMMAQIEPEFATELDADEDLIEHMPPDLDKLPDDFKLPALIQDELIARVEEALAEMPDDVGRETAVDWSYLDKLENGDIDTSQFPEWAQYLLLEIDDLQQELFLKQYLLSYFSNPPLFDESEEDDEDK
;
A
#
# COMPACT_ATOMS: atom_id res chain seq x y z
N MET A 1 -38.17 -16.11 -18.47
CA MET A 1 -37.66 -15.94 -17.09
C MET A 1 -38.09 -17.14 -16.27
N ASN A 2 -37.11 -17.97 -15.90
CA ASN A 2 -37.34 -19.17 -15.12
C ASN A 2 -37.71 -18.80 -13.67
N ALA A 3 -38.45 -19.66 -12.98
CA ALA A 3 -38.88 -19.43 -11.60
C ALA A 3 -37.71 -19.12 -10.65
N GLU A 4 -36.51 -19.64 -10.93
CA GLU A 4 -35.29 -19.37 -10.17
C GLU A 4 -34.72 -17.95 -10.34
N GLU A 5 -34.84 -17.35 -11.54
CA GLU A 5 -34.42 -15.95 -11.75
C GLU A 5 -35.33 -14.97 -10.99
N LYS A 6 -36.61 -15.34 -10.85
CA LYS A 6 -37.59 -14.52 -10.12
C LYS A 6 -37.34 -14.55 -8.60
N VAL A 7 -36.80 -15.66 -8.07
CA VAL A 7 -36.40 -15.77 -6.65
C VAL A 7 -35.08 -15.05 -6.38
N LYS A 8 -34.08 -15.18 -7.27
CA LYS A 8 -32.80 -14.46 -7.15
C LYS A 8 -32.96 -12.94 -7.29
N SER A 9 -33.84 -12.48 -8.18
CA SER A 9 -34.20 -11.07 -8.32
C SER A 9 -34.89 -10.52 -7.05
N ASN A 10 -35.77 -11.30 -6.43
CA ASN A 10 -36.47 -10.90 -5.19
C ASN A 10 -35.54 -10.84 -3.97
N HIS A 11 -34.49 -11.68 -3.89
CA HIS A 11 -33.49 -11.62 -2.82
C HIS A 11 -32.53 -10.43 -2.98
N ARG A 12 -32.08 -10.12 -4.20
CA ARG A 12 -31.22 -8.94 -4.43
C ARG A 12 -31.95 -7.62 -4.17
N PHE A 13 -33.25 -7.54 -4.47
CA PHE A 13 -34.05 -6.35 -4.17
C PHE A 13 -34.29 -6.15 -2.66
N LYS A 14 -34.58 -7.24 -1.93
CA LYS A 14 -34.76 -7.19 -0.47
C LYS A 14 -33.49 -6.80 0.28
N ASN A 15 -32.32 -7.29 -0.13
CA ASN A 15 -31.06 -6.92 0.53
C ASN A 15 -30.72 -5.44 0.32
N ARG A 16 -30.96 -4.85 -0.86
CA ARG A 16 -30.76 -3.41 -1.08
C ARG A 16 -31.71 -2.52 -0.28
N GLU A 17 -32.97 -2.92 -0.14
CA GLU A 17 -33.94 -2.18 0.69
C GLU A 17 -33.56 -2.27 2.18
N ILE A 18 -33.16 -3.44 2.67
CA ILE A 18 -32.73 -3.65 4.07
C ILE A 18 -31.48 -2.83 4.39
N THR A 19 -30.44 -2.84 3.53
CA THR A 19 -29.24 -2.03 3.73
C THR A 19 -29.58 -0.52 3.74
N SER A 20 -30.48 -0.06 2.85
CA SER A 20 -30.90 1.35 2.84
C SER A 20 -31.72 1.73 4.07
N VAL A 21 -32.54 0.81 4.61
CA VAL A 21 -33.36 1.03 5.81
C VAL A 21 -32.51 1.02 7.07
N ILE A 22 -31.50 0.14 7.14
CA ILE A 22 -30.53 0.09 8.25
C ILE A 22 -29.67 1.36 8.27
N LEU A 23 -29.13 1.79 7.12
CA LEU A 23 -28.37 3.05 7.03
C LEU A 23 -29.26 4.26 7.38
N ASN A 24 -30.50 4.34 6.87
CA ASN A 24 -31.39 5.47 7.13
C ASN A 24 -31.93 5.50 8.58
N ALA A 25 -32.08 4.33 9.22
CA ALA A 25 -32.41 4.21 10.64
C ALA A 25 -31.20 4.54 11.55
N PHE A 26 -29.99 4.17 11.14
CA PHE A 26 -28.73 4.50 11.82
C PHE A 26 -28.47 6.02 11.80
N TYR A 27 -28.56 6.66 10.63
CA TYR A 27 -28.41 8.12 10.48
C TYR A 27 -29.47 8.89 11.31
N LYS A 28 -30.71 8.42 11.38
CA LYS A 28 -31.77 9.10 12.15
C LYS A 28 -31.70 8.91 13.67
N ARG A 29 -31.08 7.83 14.17
CA ARG A 29 -30.95 7.56 15.62
C ARG A 29 -29.69 8.15 16.23
N VAL A 30 -28.59 8.22 15.49
CA VAL A 30 -27.33 8.79 15.99
C VAL A 30 -27.42 10.32 16.10
N TYR A 31 -28.01 10.99 15.10
CA TYR A 31 -28.21 12.45 15.12
C TYR A 31 -29.25 12.93 16.15
N ALA A 32 -30.20 12.08 16.55
CA ALA A 32 -31.25 12.45 17.52
C ALA A 32 -30.82 12.28 18.99
N ARG A 33 -29.67 11.63 19.26
CA ARG A 33 -29.24 11.27 20.62
C ARG A 33 -27.99 12.01 21.11
N LEU A 34 -27.30 12.76 20.24
CA LEU A 34 -26.13 13.58 20.60
C LEU A 34 -26.50 15.03 20.97
N GLY A 35 -27.63 15.22 21.64
CA GLY A 35 -27.96 16.47 22.29
C GLY A 35 -27.16 16.67 23.58
N TYR A 36 -26.27 17.66 23.58
CA TYR A 36 -25.65 18.37 24.72
C TYR A 36 -25.90 17.80 26.13
N GLY A 37 -24.88 17.19 26.76
CA GLY A 37 -24.97 16.91 28.19
C GLY A 37 -23.88 16.06 28.87
N PHE A 38 -22.76 15.69 28.21
CA PHE A 38 -21.83 14.71 28.81
C PHE A 38 -20.43 15.24 29.17
N LEU A 39 -20.05 16.47 28.81
CA LEU A 39 -18.70 17.00 29.08
C LEU A 39 -18.53 17.72 30.43
N GLU A 40 -19.55 17.76 31.29
CA GLU A 40 -19.48 18.51 32.56
C GLU A 40 -19.15 17.65 33.80
N ARG A 41 -19.00 16.32 33.68
CA ARG A 41 -18.83 15.44 34.86
C ARG A 41 -17.51 14.71 35.01
N THR A 42 -16.62 14.75 34.02
CA THR A 42 -15.39 13.94 34.06
C THR A 42 -14.14 14.70 34.51
N LEU A 43 -14.23 16.01 34.73
CA LEU A 43 -13.07 16.87 35.06
C LEU A 43 -12.87 17.20 36.55
N HIS A 44 -13.58 16.56 37.48
CA HIS A 44 -13.48 16.91 38.92
C HIS A 44 -13.29 15.73 39.89
N GLY A 45 -12.35 14.82 39.61
CA GLY A 45 -11.97 13.86 40.65
C GLY A 45 -10.83 12.91 40.33
N ASN A 46 -9.59 13.30 40.65
CA ASN A 46 -8.56 12.50 41.34
C ASN A 46 -7.12 12.96 41.04
N LEU A 47 -6.73 14.09 41.61
CA LEU A 47 -5.31 14.42 41.84
C LEU A 47 -4.94 13.93 43.24
N ASN A 48 -4.52 12.67 43.40
CA ASN A 48 -3.75 12.17 44.57
C ASN A 48 -3.35 10.68 44.43
N ASN A 49 -2.84 10.25 43.26
CA ASN A 49 -2.30 8.89 43.12
C ASN A 49 -0.77 8.92 42.84
N PRO A 50 0.07 8.56 43.83
CA PRO A 50 1.52 8.56 43.67
C PRO A 50 2.06 7.49 42.71
N ARG A 51 1.23 6.56 42.21
CA ARG A 51 1.62 5.59 41.17
C ARG A 51 1.59 6.16 39.74
N LEU A 52 0.81 7.22 39.50
CA LEU A 52 0.77 7.93 38.21
C LEU A 52 2.02 8.81 37.99
N SER A 53 2.70 9.24 39.07
CA SER A 53 3.97 9.98 38.97
C SER A 53 5.15 9.14 38.48
N ALA A 54 5.09 7.81 38.64
CA ALA A 54 6.15 6.91 38.16
C ALA A 54 5.98 6.59 36.68
N LEU A 55 4.74 6.42 36.21
CA LEU A 55 4.43 6.13 34.82
C LEU A 55 4.67 7.36 33.92
N VAL A 56 4.35 8.56 34.40
CA VAL A 56 4.69 9.82 33.71
C VAL A 56 6.21 10.04 33.68
N ARG A 57 6.98 9.60 34.68
CA ARG A 57 8.45 9.67 34.66
C ARG A 57 9.10 8.63 33.74
N VAL A 58 8.49 7.45 33.56
CA VAL A 58 8.96 6.45 32.59
C VAL A 58 8.65 6.90 31.16
N LEU A 59 7.48 7.51 30.93
CA LEU A 59 7.11 8.10 29.63
C LEU A 59 7.89 9.38 29.31
N PHE A 60 8.40 10.11 30.32
CA PHE A 60 9.30 11.24 30.08
C PHE A 60 10.76 10.84 29.86
N LEU A 61 11.17 9.62 30.25
CA LEU A 61 12.54 9.12 30.10
C LEU A 61 12.75 8.28 28.83
N SER A 62 11.71 7.71 28.20
CA SER A 62 11.85 7.13 26.85
C SER A 62 12.04 8.20 25.77
N LYS A 63 11.55 9.43 26.01
CA LYS A 63 11.78 10.61 25.15
C LYS A 63 13.23 11.13 25.15
N ILE A 64 14.09 10.64 26.06
CA ILE A 64 15.53 10.96 26.09
C ILE A 64 16.36 9.94 25.28
N GLY A 65 15.80 8.77 24.94
CA GLY A 65 16.39 7.82 23.99
C GLY A 65 16.42 8.35 22.54
N LEU A 66 15.47 9.21 22.19
CA LEU A 66 15.38 9.91 20.91
C LEU A 66 16.35 11.11 20.77
N LEU A 67 17.05 11.50 21.84
CA LEU A 67 18.02 12.60 21.81
C LEU A 67 19.48 12.15 21.59
N LYS A 68 19.73 10.86 21.34
CA LYS A 68 21.04 10.37 20.87
C LYS A 68 21.18 10.26 19.35
N SER A 69 20.19 10.73 18.59
CA SER A 69 20.31 11.02 17.15
C SER A 69 20.60 12.51 16.85
N CYS A 70 20.86 13.33 17.87
CA CYS A 70 21.18 14.76 17.70
C CYS A 70 22.67 15.10 17.63
N CYS A 71 23.58 14.12 17.71
CA CYS A 71 25.03 14.39 17.66
C CYS A 71 25.68 14.10 16.28
N PHE A 72 24.90 13.76 15.25
CA PHE A 72 25.42 13.55 13.89
C PHE A 72 25.02 14.65 12.88
N THR A 73 24.13 15.57 13.26
CA THR A 73 23.58 16.60 12.35
C THR A 73 24.45 17.85 12.22
N GLU A 74 25.43 18.10 13.10
CA GLU A 74 26.21 19.35 13.07
C GLU A 74 27.42 19.36 12.11
N LYS A 75 27.76 18.25 11.46
CA LYS A 75 28.98 18.17 10.61
C LYS A 75 28.77 17.88 9.11
N LEU A 76 27.52 17.80 8.66
CA LEU A 76 27.18 17.51 7.26
C LEU A 76 26.28 18.56 6.61
N MET A 77 26.24 19.79 7.12
CA MET A 77 25.81 20.95 6.33
C MET A 77 26.89 21.33 5.29
N ALA A 78 27.25 20.40 4.40
CA ALA A 78 27.57 20.79 3.05
C ALA A 78 26.26 21.35 2.49
N LYS A 79 26.06 22.66 2.70
CA LYS A 79 24.81 23.36 2.43
C LYS A 79 24.41 23.05 0.99
N TYR A 80 23.37 22.23 0.82
CA TYR A 80 22.76 22.00 -0.49
C TYR A 80 22.43 23.36 -1.12
N PRO A 81 22.35 23.44 -2.46
CA PRO A 81 21.96 24.68 -3.11
C PRO A 81 20.69 25.29 -2.49
N GLU A 82 20.61 26.62 -2.41
CA GLU A 82 19.52 27.33 -1.74
C GLU A 82 18.12 26.94 -2.25
N TYR A 83 18.02 26.56 -3.54
CA TYR A 83 16.76 26.08 -4.11
C TYR A 83 16.27 24.77 -3.45
N VAL A 84 17.16 23.88 -3.01
CA VAL A 84 16.80 22.63 -2.32
C VAL A 84 16.18 22.95 -0.97
N SER A 85 16.82 23.81 -0.19
CA SER A 85 16.28 24.25 1.11
C SER A 85 14.93 24.93 0.95
N ARG A 86 14.73 25.70 -0.12
CA ARG A 86 13.42 26.31 -0.44
C ARG A 86 12.36 25.25 -0.77
N MET A 87 12.68 24.27 -1.61
CA MET A 87 11.73 23.19 -1.95
C MET A 87 11.34 22.35 -0.73
N LEU A 88 12.28 22.04 0.17
CA LEU A 88 11.98 21.31 1.41
C LEU A 88 11.15 22.16 2.39
N ALA A 89 11.35 23.48 2.42
CA ALA A 89 10.51 24.38 3.21
C ALA A 89 9.09 24.50 2.63
N GLU A 90 8.98 24.53 1.30
CA GLU A 90 7.70 24.52 0.59
C GLU A 90 6.93 23.21 0.82
N ALA A 91 7.61 22.06 0.72
CA ALA A 91 7.01 20.76 1.03
C ALA A 91 6.48 20.70 2.48
N ARG A 92 7.20 21.27 3.46
CA ARG A 92 6.71 21.38 4.83
C ARG A 92 5.50 22.29 4.96
N GLY A 93 5.52 23.44 4.28
CA GLY A 93 4.37 24.35 4.26
C GLY A 93 3.11 23.65 3.76
N LEU A 94 3.22 22.84 2.72
CA LEU A 94 2.11 22.03 2.19
C LEU A 94 1.60 20.95 3.16
N LEU A 95 2.44 20.46 4.08
CA LEU A 95 2.02 19.51 5.13
C LEU A 95 1.36 20.21 6.31
N GLU A 96 1.61 21.51 6.50
CA GLU A 96 0.97 22.34 7.53
C GLU A 96 -0.37 22.91 7.07
N GLU A 97 -0.65 22.92 5.76
CA GLU A 97 -1.95 23.32 5.21
C GLU A 97 -2.99 22.24 5.51
N ASP A 98 -4.14 22.64 6.07
CA ASP A 98 -5.23 21.74 6.47
C ASP A 98 -5.88 20.98 5.27
N ASP A 99 -5.54 21.36 4.03
CA ASP A 99 -6.14 20.83 2.79
C ASP A 99 -5.12 20.09 1.90
N TYR A 100 -5.28 18.76 1.76
CA TYR A 100 -4.81 17.88 0.65
C TYR A 100 -3.36 18.03 0.10
N GLY A 101 -2.46 18.75 0.76
CA GLY A 101 -1.12 19.08 0.26
C GLY A 101 -0.11 17.92 0.29
N GLN A 102 -0.47 16.77 0.86
CA GLN A 102 0.45 15.64 1.09
C GLN A 102 1.08 15.11 -0.21
N MET A 103 0.28 15.00 -1.27
CA MET A 103 0.78 14.49 -2.55
C MET A 103 1.72 15.47 -3.24
N ASP A 104 1.45 16.76 -3.11
CA ASP A 104 2.29 17.80 -3.71
C ASP A 104 3.59 17.98 -2.90
N ALA A 105 3.52 17.87 -1.58
CA ALA A 105 4.68 17.79 -0.70
C ALA A 105 5.59 16.60 -1.06
N ALA A 106 5.01 15.41 -1.23
CA ALA A 106 5.74 14.22 -1.66
C ALA A 106 6.36 14.40 -3.06
N ALA A 107 5.63 14.98 -4.01
CA ALA A 107 6.11 15.25 -5.36
C ALA A 107 7.35 16.15 -5.37
N LEU A 108 7.34 17.24 -4.60
CA LEU A 108 8.49 18.13 -4.42
C LEU A 108 9.69 17.41 -3.80
N CYS A 109 9.44 16.53 -2.83
CA CYS A 109 10.51 15.75 -2.21
C CYS A 109 11.13 14.76 -3.20
N PHE A 110 10.34 14.14 -4.08
CA PHE A 110 10.88 13.29 -5.14
C PHE A 110 11.67 14.07 -6.20
N ASP A 111 11.30 15.31 -6.52
CA ASP A 111 12.11 16.19 -7.37
C ASP A 111 13.48 16.49 -6.73
N VAL A 112 13.50 16.67 -5.40
CA VAL A 112 14.74 16.82 -4.64
C VAL A 112 15.56 15.53 -4.66
N LEU A 113 14.95 14.37 -4.43
CA LEU A 113 15.61 13.05 -4.44
C LEU A 113 16.15 12.69 -5.83
N ALA A 114 15.50 13.14 -6.91
CA ALA A 114 16.01 12.99 -8.27
C ALA A 114 17.39 13.65 -8.46
N LEU A 115 17.65 14.76 -7.75
CA LEU A 115 18.93 15.47 -7.79
C LEU A 115 19.89 15.03 -6.69
N PHE A 116 19.37 14.72 -5.51
CA PHE A 116 20.11 14.38 -4.29
C PHE A 116 19.52 13.12 -3.64
N PRO A 117 19.79 11.94 -4.22
CA PRO A 117 19.08 10.71 -3.84
C PRO A 117 19.40 10.20 -2.43
N GLU A 118 20.50 10.66 -1.84
CA GLU A 118 20.92 10.30 -0.48
C GLU A 118 20.40 11.29 0.57
N LEU A 119 19.57 12.27 0.19
CA LEU A 119 19.04 13.27 1.11
C LEU A 119 17.91 12.70 1.96
N HIS A 120 18.27 12.13 3.11
CA HIS A 120 17.35 11.48 4.03
C HIS A 120 16.19 12.38 4.49
N GLU A 121 16.42 13.68 4.64
CA GLU A 121 15.39 14.66 4.99
C GLU A 121 14.22 14.67 4.00
N ALA A 122 14.50 14.59 2.69
CA ALA A 122 13.46 14.54 1.68
C ALA A 122 12.70 13.21 1.73
N ALA A 123 13.40 12.09 1.97
CA ALA A 123 12.77 10.78 2.05
C ALA A 123 11.86 10.63 3.28
N GLU A 124 12.24 11.18 4.43
CA GLU A 124 11.39 11.18 5.63
C GLU A 124 10.20 12.14 5.48
N LEU A 125 10.33 13.27 4.78
CA LEU A 125 9.19 14.13 4.47
C LEU A 125 8.15 13.45 3.56
N VAL A 126 8.58 12.60 2.61
CA VAL A 126 7.63 11.75 1.84
C VAL A 126 6.89 10.81 2.78
N LEU A 127 7.59 10.19 3.74
CA LEU A 127 6.95 9.29 4.69
C LEU A 127 5.98 10.04 5.62
N GLU A 128 6.34 11.24 6.06
CA GLU A 128 5.47 12.12 6.85
C GLU A 128 4.20 12.45 6.07
N ALA A 129 4.33 12.84 4.80
CA ALA A 129 3.20 13.04 3.89
C ALA A 129 2.32 11.78 3.77
N PHE A 130 2.94 10.61 3.65
CA PHE A 130 2.25 9.32 3.57
C PHE A 130 1.70 8.85 4.93
N SER A 131 2.05 9.52 6.02
CA SER A 131 1.54 9.23 7.37
C SER A 131 0.34 10.09 7.76
N ASP A 132 -0.12 10.93 6.84
CA ASP A 132 -1.33 11.73 7.04
C ASP A 132 -2.58 10.84 7.22
N PRO A 133 -3.39 11.11 8.26
CA PRO A 133 -4.61 10.35 8.54
C PRO A 133 -5.60 10.19 7.38
N TRP A 134 -5.87 11.28 6.66
CA TRP A 134 -6.86 11.31 5.60
C TRP A 134 -6.36 10.56 4.38
N LEU A 135 -5.10 10.75 4.03
CA LEU A 135 -4.45 10.01 2.95
C LEU A 135 -4.42 8.51 3.24
N ILE A 136 -4.09 8.10 4.48
CA ILE A 136 -4.14 6.70 4.90
C ILE A 136 -5.55 6.15 4.70
N ARG A 137 -6.57 6.84 5.21
CA ARG A 137 -7.97 6.42 5.10
C ARG A 137 -8.40 6.26 3.64
N ASP A 138 -8.10 7.25 2.81
CA ASP A 138 -8.56 7.29 1.42
C ASP A 138 -7.86 6.23 0.57
N ASN A 139 -6.55 6.03 0.77
CA ASN A 139 -5.81 4.95 0.10
C ASN A 139 -6.31 3.57 0.54
N ARG A 140 -6.50 3.32 1.85
CA ARG A 140 -7.06 2.05 2.34
C ARG A 140 -8.42 1.77 1.70
N LYS A 141 -9.29 2.77 1.65
CA LYS A 141 -10.63 2.66 1.05
C LYS A 141 -10.59 2.44 -0.45
N ALA A 142 -9.69 3.11 -1.17
CA ALA A 142 -9.53 2.95 -2.62
C ALA A 142 -9.00 1.55 -2.95
N ILE A 143 -7.93 1.12 -2.29
CA ILE A 143 -7.28 -0.18 -2.49
C ILE A 143 -8.20 -1.33 -2.07
N GLY A 144 -8.91 -1.19 -0.95
CA GLY A 144 -9.84 -2.20 -0.43
C GLY A 144 -11.01 -2.56 -1.37
N ARG A 145 -11.26 -1.75 -2.41
CA ARG A 145 -12.23 -2.07 -3.48
C ARG A 145 -11.69 -3.06 -4.52
N HIS A 146 -10.38 -3.22 -4.58
CA HIS A 146 -9.67 -4.02 -5.58
C HIS A 146 -8.96 -5.23 -4.97
N VAL A 147 -8.40 -5.06 -3.76
CA VAL A 147 -7.63 -6.09 -3.07
C VAL A 147 -8.09 -6.15 -1.62
N ASP A 148 -8.38 -7.36 -1.14
CA ASP A 148 -8.76 -7.61 0.23
C ASP A 148 -7.56 -7.34 1.18
N GLU A 149 -7.76 -6.59 2.27
CA GLU A 149 -6.70 -6.30 3.25
C GLU A 149 -6.27 -7.54 4.05
N TRP A 150 -7.12 -8.57 4.10
CA TRP A 150 -6.83 -9.85 4.75
C TRP A 150 -5.99 -10.79 3.88
N ASP A 151 -5.86 -10.49 2.59
CA ASP A 151 -5.12 -11.33 1.66
C ASP A 151 -3.62 -11.04 1.72
N ASP A 152 -2.90 -11.71 2.63
CA ASP A 152 -1.47 -11.50 2.88
C ASP A 152 -0.55 -12.28 1.92
N ARG A 153 -1.08 -12.83 0.82
CA ARG A 153 -0.26 -13.48 -0.22
C ARG A 153 0.70 -12.48 -0.88
N VAL A 154 1.89 -12.94 -1.25
CA VAL A 154 2.97 -12.11 -1.82
C VAL A 154 2.50 -11.26 -3.00
N TRP A 155 1.79 -11.86 -3.95
CA TRP A 155 1.33 -11.15 -5.13
C TRP A 155 0.21 -10.13 -4.81
N GLN A 156 -0.60 -10.35 -3.78
CA GLN A 156 -1.60 -9.37 -3.34
C GLN A 156 -0.96 -8.19 -2.63
N GLN A 157 0.10 -8.43 -1.85
CA GLN A 157 0.93 -7.36 -1.31
C GLN A 157 1.50 -6.49 -2.43
N ARG A 158 2.03 -7.13 -3.49
CA ARG A 158 2.52 -6.44 -4.68
C ARG A 158 1.43 -5.63 -5.38
N ARG A 159 0.21 -6.17 -5.52
CA ARG A 159 -0.93 -5.41 -6.06
C ARG A 159 -1.31 -4.21 -5.21
N ARG A 160 -1.31 -4.33 -3.88
CA ARG A 160 -1.57 -3.21 -2.97
C ARG A 160 -0.54 -2.10 -3.19
N LEU A 161 0.73 -2.48 -3.28
CA LEU A 161 1.82 -1.55 -3.58
C LEU A 161 1.65 -0.87 -4.94
N ALA A 162 1.36 -1.64 -5.99
CA ALA A 162 1.12 -1.12 -7.33
C ALA A 162 -0.05 -0.12 -7.38
N LEU A 163 -1.19 -0.47 -6.77
CA LEU A 163 -2.35 0.42 -6.69
C LEU A 163 -2.06 1.67 -5.86
N SER A 164 -1.34 1.52 -4.74
CA SER A 164 -0.92 2.66 -3.90
C SER A 164 -0.05 3.62 -4.69
N PHE A 165 0.95 3.10 -5.40
CA PHE A 165 1.81 3.87 -6.27
C PHE A 165 0.99 4.63 -7.32
N ARG A 166 0.07 3.95 -8.01
CA ARG A 166 -0.81 4.61 -9.01
C ARG A 166 -1.70 5.71 -8.45
N PHE A 167 -2.19 5.57 -7.21
CA PHE A 167 -3.05 6.59 -6.60
C PHE A 167 -2.29 7.80 -6.06
N THR A 168 -1.01 7.63 -5.76
CA THR A 168 -0.20 8.66 -5.08
C THR A 168 0.88 9.27 -5.97
N CYS A 169 1.26 8.59 -7.05
CA CYS A 169 2.25 9.06 -7.99
C CYS A 169 1.79 10.36 -8.66
N ARG A 170 2.68 11.36 -8.58
CA ARG A 170 2.51 12.69 -9.20
C ARG A 170 3.48 12.92 -10.34
N TRP A 171 4.15 11.87 -10.83
CA TRP A 171 5.01 12.00 -11.99
C TRP A 171 4.16 12.28 -13.25
N GLU A 172 4.29 13.49 -13.79
CA GLU A 172 3.51 13.97 -14.94
C GLU A 172 3.63 13.07 -16.19
N GLY A 173 4.74 12.33 -16.33
CA GLY A 173 4.91 11.37 -17.41
C GLY A 173 3.80 10.33 -17.48
N GLN A 174 3.21 9.96 -16.34
CA GLN A 174 2.08 9.03 -16.24
C GLN A 174 0.80 9.58 -16.92
N TYR A 175 0.63 10.90 -16.99
CA TYR A 175 -0.57 11.52 -17.55
C TYR A 175 -0.47 11.88 -19.03
N ARG A 176 0.73 11.81 -19.64
CA ARG A 176 0.90 12.04 -21.10
C ARG A 176 0.03 11.13 -21.95
N GLN A 177 -0.19 9.90 -21.50
CA GLN A 177 -1.05 8.92 -22.16
C GLN A 177 -2.51 9.39 -22.20
N TYR A 178 -2.97 10.18 -21.22
CA TYR A 178 -4.36 10.62 -21.12
C TYR A 178 -4.60 12.03 -21.68
N GLU A 179 -3.63 12.93 -21.60
CA GLU A 179 -3.79 14.32 -22.03
C GLU A 179 -3.82 14.50 -23.56
N GLU A 180 -3.19 13.61 -24.32
CA GLU A 180 -3.11 13.74 -25.78
C GLU A 180 -4.13 12.85 -26.54
N GLY A 181 -4.99 12.10 -25.82
CA GLY A 181 -5.88 11.10 -26.46
C GLY A 181 -5.11 10.02 -27.22
N VAL A 182 -3.85 9.84 -26.85
CA VAL A 182 -2.87 8.91 -27.43
C VAL A 182 -3.10 7.56 -26.77
N ASP A 183 -3.36 6.52 -27.57
CA ASP A 183 -3.56 5.18 -27.00
C ASP A 183 -2.27 4.75 -26.28
N MET A 184 -2.35 3.90 -25.26
CA MET A 184 -1.17 3.30 -24.61
C MET A 184 -0.21 2.68 -25.64
N ASP A 185 -0.82 2.19 -26.71
CA ASP A 185 -0.24 1.58 -27.88
C ASP A 185 0.57 2.55 -28.77
N ASP A 186 0.33 3.86 -28.67
CA ASP A 186 1.00 4.90 -29.44
C ASP A 186 2.26 5.45 -28.71
N VAL A 187 2.36 5.25 -27.39
CA VAL A 187 3.55 5.62 -26.58
C VAL A 187 4.65 4.56 -26.69
N MET A 188 4.25 3.31 -26.95
CA MET A 188 5.17 2.18 -27.10
C MET A 188 5.99 2.28 -28.39
N PRO A 189 7.33 2.12 -28.34
CA PRO A 189 8.18 2.12 -29.54
C PRO A 189 7.74 1.09 -30.59
N GLU A 190 7.28 1.59 -31.74
CA GLU A 190 6.67 0.78 -32.81
C GLU A 190 7.59 -0.33 -33.35
N ASP A 191 8.90 -0.09 -33.37
CA ASP A 191 9.89 -0.99 -33.98
C ASP A 191 10.16 -2.26 -33.16
N VAL A 192 9.79 -2.26 -31.89
CA VAL A 192 9.90 -3.41 -30.97
C VAL A 192 8.57 -3.71 -30.26
N ARG A 193 7.46 -3.19 -30.79
CA ARG A 193 6.13 -3.23 -30.17
C ARG A 193 5.67 -4.65 -29.81
N GLU A 194 5.82 -5.62 -30.70
CA GLU A 194 5.38 -7.01 -30.44
C GLU A 194 6.16 -7.65 -29.28
N MET A 195 7.47 -7.38 -29.17
CA MET A 195 8.28 -7.86 -28.04
C MET A 195 7.88 -7.20 -26.73
N LEU A 196 7.65 -5.88 -26.75
CA LEU A 196 7.25 -5.13 -25.56
C LEU A 196 5.85 -5.55 -25.08
N ASP A 197 4.91 -5.77 -25.99
CA ASP A 197 3.59 -6.31 -25.67
C ASP A 197 3.71 -7.71 -25.05
N GLU A 198 4.56 -8.58 -25.60
CA GLU A 198 4.75 -9.91 -25.04
C GLU A 198 5.36 -9.87 -23.63
N GLY A 199 6.41 -9.07 -23.41
CA GLY A 199 6.96 -8.87 -22.07
C GLY A 199 5.94 -8.28 -21.09
N ARG A 200 5.10 -7.34 -21.54
CA ARG A 200 3.98 -6.79 -20.75
C ARG A 200 2.96 -7.86 -20.39
N MET A 201 2.60 -8.74 -21.32
CA MET A 201 1.67 -9.83 -21.06
C MET A 201 2.21 -10.81 -20.03
N GLN A 202 3.51 -11.13 -20.06
CA GLN A 202 4.16 -11.95 -19.05
C GLN A 202 4.08 -11.31 -17.65
N LEU A 203 4.36 -10.01 -17.55
CA LEU A 203 4.20 -9.27 -16.30
C LEU A 203 2.73 -9.25 -15.82
N LEU A 204 1.79 -8.99 -16.73
CA LEU A 204 0.37 -8.93 -16.40
C LEU A 204 -0.18 -10.29 -15.93
N GLN A 205 0.34 -11.39 -16.47
CA GLN A 205 0.01 -12.74 -15.99
C GLN A 205 0.49 -12.94 -14.55
N ASP A 206 1.73 -12.56 -14.20
CA ASP A 206 2.19 -12.61 -12.80
C ASP A 206 1.31 -11.73 -11.93
N TYR A 207 1.09 -10.47 -12.33
CA TYR A 207 0.25 -9.53 -11.61
C TYR A 207 -1.16 -10.07 -11.38
N LEU A 208 -1.86 -10.59 -12.40
CA LEU A 208 -3.27 -11.02 -12.35
C LEU A 208 -3.50 -12.44 -11.81
N LEU A 209 -2.52 -13.33 -11.95
CA LEU A 209 -2.65 -14.74 -11.57
C LEU A 209 -1.80 -15.10 -10.35
N GLY A 210 -0.98 -14.17 -9.85
CA GLY A 210 -0.06 -14.42 -8.73
C GLY A 210 1.09 -15.33 -9.10
N GLN A 211 1.53 -15.24 -10.35
CA GLN A 211 2.35 -16.24 -11.02
C GLN A 211 3.83 -15.90 -10.89
N SER A 212 4.59 -16.55 -10.01
CA SER A 212 5.98 -16.16 -9.66
C SER A 212 6.97 -16.00 -10.84
N ARG A 213 6.68 -16.60 -12.00
CA ARG A 213 7.60 -16.65 -13.14
C ARG A 213 7.42 -15.57 -14.19
N GLY A 214 6.31 -14.83 -14.21
CA GLY A 214 6.04 -13.89 -15.31
C GLY A 214 7.05 -12.73 -15.37
N SER A 215 7.52 -12.23 -14.22
CA SER A 215 8.57 -11.21 -14.18
C SER A 215 9.93 -11.71 -14.67
N GLU A 216 10.29 -12.95 -14.32
CA GLU A 216 11.53 -13.59 -14.77
C GLU A 216 11.55 -13.77 -16.29
N MET A 217 10.40 -14.09 -16.88
CA MET A 217 10.25 -14.29 -18.33
C MET A 217 10.16 -12.99 -19.11
N ALA A 218 9.59 -11.92 -18.52
CA ALA A 218 9.50 -10.62 -19.14
C ALA A 218 10.88 -9.96 -19.33
N TRP A 219 11.78 -10.12 -18.34
CA TRP A 219 13.09 -9.47 -18.36
C TRP A 219 13.95 -9.76 -19.61
N PRO A 220 14.22 -11.02 -20.00
CA PRO A 220 15.02 -11.31 -21.20
C PRO A 220 14.38 -10.77 -22.48
N ILE A 221 13.04 -10.70 -22.54
CA ILE A 221 12.31 -10.12 -23.68
C ILE A 221 12.58 -8.61 -23.75
N PHE A 222 12.48 -7.89 -22.63
CA PHE A 222 12.80 -6.46 -22.59
C PHE A 222 14.26 -6.18 -22.90
N GLN A 223 15.19 -6.98 -22.38
CA GLN A 223 16.60 -6.86 -22.72
C GLN A 223 16.86 -7.00 -24.22
N GLU A 224 16.14 -7.90 -24.89
CA GLU A 224 16.24 -8.04 -26.34
C GLU A 224 15.62 -6.84 -27.08
N ALA A 225 14.47 -6.33 -26.61
CA ALA A 225 13.87 -5.12 -27.14
C ALA A 225 14.82 -3.91 -27.05
N PHE A 226 15.53 -3.74 -25.92
CA PHE A 226 16.52 -2.65 -25.74
C PHE A 226 17.66 -2.69 -26.75
N LYS A 227 18.08 -3.89 -27.19
CA LYS A 227 19.17 -4.03 -28.18
C LYS A 227 18.73 -3.72 -29.60
N ARG A 228 17.45 -3.93 -29.91
CA ARG A 228 16.90 -3.85 -31.27
C ARG A 228 16.23 -2.53 -31.58
N THR A 229 15.76 -1.84 -30.56
CA THR A 229 15.04 -0.59 -30.74
C THR A 229 15.94 0.56 -31.22
N ALA A 230 15.40 1.39 -32.10
CA ALA A 230 15.97 2.67 -32.51
C ALA A 230 15.79 3.77 -31.45
N LYS A 231 14.94 3.56 -30.44
CA LYS A 231 14.62 4.54 -29.38
C LYS A 231 14.85 3.99 -27.96
N PRO A 232 16.07 3.52 -27.62
CA PRO A 232 16.34 2.82 -26.35
C PRO A 232 15.99 3.62 -25.09
N GLU A 233 16.20 4.95 -25.08
CA GLU A 233 15.82 5.78 -23.93
C GLU A 233 14.31 5.72 -23.64
N ALA A 234 13.47 5.86 -24.66
CA ALA A 234 12.02 5.79 -24.51
C ALA A 234 11.56 4.38 -24.13
N THR A 235 12.17 3.35 -24.75
CA THR A 235 11.87 1.95 -24.43
C THR A 235 12.19 1.60 -22.98
N MET A 236 13.36 2.01 -22.47
CA MET A 236 13.73 1.75 -21.08
C MET A 236 12.87 2.53 -20.09
N LEU A 237 12.49 3.78 -20.42
CA LEU A 237 11.59 4.57 -19.58
C LEU A 237 10.23 3.87 -19.46
N TRP A 238 9.68 3.43 -20.59
CA TRP A 238 8.40 2.72 -20.64
C TRP A 238 8.44 1.39 -19.88
N VAL A 239 9.52 0.61 -20.00
CA VAL A 239 9.66 -0.65 -19.24
C VAL A 239 9.82 -0.38 -17.74
N GLY A 240 10.56 0.66 -17.35
CA GLY A 240 10.70 1.07 -15.94
C GLY A 240 9.36 1.49 -15.32
N GLU A 241 8.57 2.28 -16.05
CA GLU A 241 7.20 2.62 -15.69
C GLU A 241 6.32 1.37 -15.55
N LEU A 242 6.38 0.47 -16.53
CA LEU A 242 5.58 -0.76 -16.53
C LEU A 242 5.85 -1.66 -15.30
N TYR A 243 7.11 -1.82 -14.91
CA TYR A 243 7.46 -2.57 -13.70
C TYR A 243 6.94 -1.87 -12.43
N ALA A 244 7.11 -0.54 -12.33
CA ALA A 244 6.63 0.25 -11.20
C ALA A 244 5.10 0.19 -11.07
N ASP A 245 4.39 0.29 -12.20
CA ASP A 245 2.93 0.18 -12.30
C ASP A 245 2.39 -1.17 -11.86
N GLN A 246 3.24 -2.19 -11.75
CA GLN A 246 2.89 -3.52 -11.28
C GLN A 246 3.50 -3.86 -9.91
N GLY A 247 4.15 -2.88 -9.26
CA GLY A 247 4.72 -3.01 -7.92
C GLY A 247 6.08 -3.71 -7.87
N TYR A 248 6.74 -3.92 -9.00
CA TYR A 248 8.12 -4.45 -9.08
C TYR A 248 9.13 -3.31 -8.97
N PHE A 249 9.18 -2.66 -7.81
CA PHE A 249 10.00 -1.47 -7.65
C PHE A 249 11.50 -1.75 -7.73
N ALA A 250 11.97 -2.95 -7.37
CA ALA A 250 13.38 -3.30 -7.48
C ALA A 250 13.80 -3.40 -8.96
N GLU A 251 13.05 -4.14 -9.75
CA GLU A 251 13.26 -4.31 -11.19
C GLU A 251 13.09 -3.00 -11.95
N ALA A 252 12.09 -2.19 -11.58
CA ALA A 252 11.93 -0.84 -12.13
C ALA A 252 13.14 0.05 -11.84
N VAL A 253 13.71 0.01 -10.63
CA VAL A 253 14.95 0.73 -10.32
C VAL A 253 16.10 0.24 -11.19
N ASP A 254 16.30 -1.07 -11.33
CA ASP A 254 17.38 -1.63 -12.16
C ASP A 254 17.30 -1.14 -13.61
N VAL A 255 16.10 -1.13 -14.19
CA VAL A 255 15.85 -0.63 -15.55
C VAL A 255 16.15 0.86 -15.66
N LEU A 256 15.71 1.66 -14.67
CA LEU A 256 15.90 3.10 -14.69
C LEU A 256 17.35 3.50 -14.37
N GLU A 257 18.08 2.73 -13.56
CA GLU A 257 19.52 2.88 -13.39
C GLU A 257 20.27 2.58 -14.68
N MET A 258 19.88 1.51 -15.39
CA MET A 258 20.42 1.23 -16.72
C MET A 258 20.14 2.38 -17.69
N LEU A 259 18.91 2.93 -17.70
CA LEU A 259 18.57 4.12 -18.49
C LEU A 259 19.47 5.29 -18.14
N LEU A 260 19.63 5.63 -16.86
CA LEU A 260 20.42 6.78 -16.41
C LEU A 260 21.92 6.59 -16.63
N SER A 261 22.40 5.35 -16.68
CA SER A 261 23.79 5.05 -17.05
C SER A 261 24.08 5.38 -18.53
N GLN A 262 23.11 5.17 -19.42
CA GLN A 262 23.23 5.41 -20.86
C GLN A 262 22.79 6.83 -21.26
N PHE A 263 21.78 7.36 -20.58
CA PHE A 263 21.15 8.65 -20.81
C PHE A 263 21.11 9.48 -19.52
N PRO A 264 22.26 9.96 -18.99
CA PRO A 264 22.32 10.65 -17.69
C PRO A 264 21.48 11.91 -17.59
N ASN A 265 21.11 12.51 -18.73
CA ASN A 265 20.34 13.74 -18.81
C ASN A 265 18.82 13.51 -18.93
N SER A 266 18.37 12.25 -18.89
CA SER A 266 16.95 11.93 -18.95
C SER A 266 16.24 12.44 -17.68
N LYS A 267 15.53 13.56 -17.81
CA LYS A 267 14.82 14.18 -16.68
C LYS A 267 13.71 13.27 -16.15
N GLU A 268 12.93 12.71 -17.07
CA GLU A 268 11.83 11.79 -16.76
C GLU A 268 12.34 10.53 -16.08
N GLY A 269 13.34 9.87 -16.66
CA GLY A 269 13.93 8.66 -16.08
C GLY A 269 14.48 8.92 -14.69
N ARG A 270 15.09 10.08 -14.44
CA ARG A 270 15.63 10.47 -13.14
C ARG A 270 14.55 10.73 -12.10
N ARG A 271 13.46 11.40 -12.51
CA ARG A 271 12.34 11.71 -11.63
C ARG A 271 11.55 10.47 -11.24
N LEU A 272 11.26 9.59 -12.21
CA LEU A 272 10.62 8.31 -11.94
C LEU A 272 11.52 7.40 -11.10
N TRP A 273 12.83 7.33 -11.41
CA TRP A 273 13.80 6.55 -10.63
C TRP A 273 13.81 6.92 -9.15
N ALA A 274 13.81 8.22 -8.83
CA ALA A 274 13.83 8.68 -7.45
C ALA A 274 12.62 8.21 -6.64
N GLU A 275 11.45 8.28 -7.26
CA GLU A 275 10.20 7.86 -6.63
C GLU A 275 10.14 6.35 -6.47
N VAL A 276 10.37 5.59 -7.54
CA VAL A 276 10.36 4.12 -7.51
C VAL A 276 11.43 3.58 -6.53
N ARG A 277 12.61 4.21 -6.46
CA ARG A 277 13.64 3.86 -5.47
C ARG A 277 13.14 4.07 -4.05
N TRP A 278 12.48 5.19 -3.78
CA TRP A 278 11.86 5.43 -2.47
C TRP A 278 10.81 4.35 -2.17
N TRP A 279 9.94 4.01 -3.12
CA TRP A 279 8.96 2.94 -2.93
C TRP A 279 9.62 1.58 -2.63
N ARG A 280 10.68 1.21 -3.35
CA ARG A 280 11.46 -0.01 -3.07
C ARG A 280 12.01 -0.02 -1.63
N ASP A 281 12.55 1.11 -1.18
CA ASP A 281 13.25 1.23 0.11
C ASP A 281 12.26 1.42 1.29
N TYR A 282 11.08 2.00 1.05
CA TYR A 282 10.11 2.39 2.09
C TYR A 282 8.78 1.64 2.03
N GLN A 283 8.55 0.73 1.08
CA GLN A 283 7.30 -0.04 0.92
C GLN A 283 6.78 -0.69 2.21
N ASN A 284 7.69 -1.12 3.09
CA ASN A 284 7.35 -1.76 4.36
C ASN A 284 6.94 -0.78 5.48
N ARG A 285 7.09 0.53 5.25
CA ARG A 285 6.74 1.62 6.18
C ARG A 285 5.44 2.33 5.77
N ILE A 286 4.83 1.93 4.65
CA ILE A 286 3.64 2.60 4.11
C ILE A 286 2.43 2.29 5.00
N PRO A 287 1.81 3.30 5.65
CA PRO A 287 0.91 3.02 6.76
C PRO A 287 -0.44 2.41 6.37
N TRP A 288 -0.85 2.49 5.09
CA TRP A 288 -2.07 1.85 4.59
C TRP A 288 -1.85 0.45 4.01
N ILE A 289 -0.61 -0.04 4.00
CA ILE A 289 -0.28 -1.38 3.51
C ILE A 289 -0.04 -2.29 4.72
N PRO A 290 -0.84 -3.36 4.91
CA PRO A 290 -0.63 -4.30 5.99
C PRO A 290 0.77 -4.94 5.91
N PRO A 291 1.44 -5.20 7.04
CA PRO A 291 2.68 -5.93 7.03
C PRO A 291 2.44 -7.36 6.56
N GLN A 292 3.41 -7.87 5.79
CA GLN A 292 3.39 -9.26 5.35
C GLN A 292 3.61 -10.18 6.55
N THR A 293 2.69 -11.11 6.78
CA THR A 293 2.74 -12.07 7.89
C THR A 293 3.30 -13.43 7.49
N SER A 294 3.20 -13.80 6.21
CA SER A 294 3.75 -15.04 5.68
C SER A 294 3.83 -15.00 4.16
N ALA A 295 4.67 -15.85 3.55
CA ALA A 295 4.64 -16.04 2.09
C ALA A 295 3.33 -16.72 1.63
N ASN A 296 2.78 -17.60 2.46
CA ASN A 296 1.69 -18.51 2.09
C ASN A 296 0.29 -17.96 2.43
N GLY A 297 0.14 -16.65 2.63
CA GLY A 297 -1.18 -16.05 2.87
C GLY A 297 -1.92 -16.61 4.09
N ARG A 298 -1.25 -16.70 5.25
CA ARG A 298 -1.80 -17.30 6.48
C ARG A 298 -3.12 -16.65 6.90
N ARG A 299 -3.19 -15.31 6.94
CA ARG A 299 -4.40 -14.59 7.35
C ARG A 299 -5.55 -14.87 6.38
N TYR A 300 -5.25 -14.86 5.08
CA TYR A 300 -6.22 -15.22 4.05
C TYR A 300 -6.79 -16.63 4.27
N ARG A 301 -5.92 -17.62 4.49
CA ARG A 301 -6.32 -19.01 4.68
C ARG A 301 -7.22 -19.19 5.90
N GLN A 302 -6.88 -18.56 7.02
CA GLN A 302 -7.69 -18.65 8.23
C GLN A 302 -9.05 -17.97 8.05
N MET A 303 -9.10 -16.82 7.39
CA MET A 303 -10.37 -16.16 7.05
C MET A 303 -11.24 -17.09 6.19
N MET A 304 -10.66 -17.67 5.14
CA MET A 304 -11.39 -18.60 4.27
C MET A 304 -11.83 -19.86 5.01
N ALA A 305 -11.05 -20.36 5.96
CA ALA A 305 -11.41 -21.50 6.81
C ALA A 305 -12.67 -21.26 7.66
N GLN A 306 -12.95 -20.00 8.02
CA GLN A 306 -14.19 -19.64 8.74
C GLN A 306 -15.43 -19.77 7.85
N ILE A 307 -15.26 -19.63 6.53
CA ILE A 307 -16.33 -19.74 5.53
C ILE A 307 -16.44 -21.20 5.07
N GLU A 308 -15.31 -21.83 4.77
CA GLU A 308 -15.18 -23.18 4.24
C GLU A 308 -14.04 -23.92 4.98
N PRO A 309 -14.36 -24.72 6.01
CA PRO A 309 -13.34 -25.34 6.88
C PRO A 309 -12.35 -26.27 6.15
N GLU A 310 -12.74 -26.83 5.01
CA GLU A 310 -11.91 -27.72 4.19
C GLU A 310 -10.85 -26.95 3.39
N PHE A 311 -11.05 -25.64 3.17
CA PHE A 311 -10.14 -24.76 2.42
C PHE A 311 -8.75 -24.62 3.06
N ALA A 312 -8.67 -24.72 4.40
CA ALA A 312 -7.41 -24.63 5.12
C ALA A 312 -6.48 -25.82 4.89
N THR A 313 -7.02 -26.96 4.46
CA THR A 313 -6.30 -28.25 4.37
C THR A 313 -5.95 -28.70 2.96
N GLU A 314 -6.54 -28.09 1.91
CA GLU A 314 -6.43 -28.59 0.53
C GLU A 314 -5.31 -27.92 -0.31
N LEU A 315 -4.85 -26.72 0.07
CA LEU A 315 -4.09 -25.86 -0.85
C LEU A 315 -2.56 -25.97 -0.83
N ASP A 316 -1.94 -26.71 0.10
CA ASP A 316 -0.50 -27.02 0.00
C ASP A 316 -0.19 -27.87 -1.25
N ALA A 317 -1.22 -28.41 -1.93
CA ALA A 317 -1.13 -29.16 -3.19
C ALA A 317 -1.48 -28.35 -4.46
N ASP A 318 -2.06 -27.15 -4.32
CA ASP A 318 -2.65 -26.37 -5.43
C ASP A 318 -1.81 -25.15 -5.85
N GLU A 319 -0.77 -24.77 -5.09
CA GLU A 319 0.21 -23.76 -5.54
C GLU A 319 0.91 -24.16 -6.85
N ASP A 320 1.00 -25.47 -7.12
CA ASP A 320 1.55 -26.04 -8.36
C ASP A 320 0.55 -26.08 -9.54
N LEU A 321 -0.74 -25.77 -9.34
CA LEU A 321 -1.76 -25.93 -10.38
C LEU A 321 -1.91 -24.73 -11.33
N ILE A 322 -1.35 -23.57 -10.99
CA ILE A 322 -1.37 -22.44 -11.93
C ILE A 322 -0.19 -22.62 -12.90
N GLU A 323 -0.44 -23.39 -13.96
CA GLU A 323 0.51 -23.59 -15.05
C GLU A 323 0.88 -22.23 -15.66
N HIS A 324 2.16 -21.86 -15.52
CA HIS A 324 2.71 -20.66 -16.13
C HIS A 324 2.53 -20.73 -17.65
N MET A 325 1.94 -19.68 -18.23
CA MET A 325 1.79 -19.59 -19.67
C MET A 325 3.10 -19.08 -20.28
N PRO A 326 3.84 -19.90 -21.05
CA PRO A 326 5.09 -19.46 -21.64
C PRO A 326 4.85 -18.32 -22.63
N PRO A 327 5.89 -17.51 -22.92
CA PRO A 327 5.78 -16.44 -23.89
C PRO A 327 5.47 -16.95 -25.29
N ASP A 328 4.73 -16.15 -26.03
CA ASP A 328 4.43 -16.39 -27.44
C ASP A 328 5.68 -16.19 -28.30
N LEU A 329 6.34 -17.30 -28.65
CA LEU A 329 7.58 -17.28 -29.43
C LEU A 329 7.39 -16.70 -30.84
N ASP A 330 6.17 -16.69 -31.38
CA ASP A 330 5.89 -16.13 -32.71
C ASP A 330 5.99 -14.59 -32.72
N LYS A 331 5.89 -13.95 -31.55
CA LYS A 331 6.09 -12.49 -31.36
C LYS A 331 7.55 -12.12 -31.06
N LEU A 332 8.41 -13.11 -30.92
CA LEU A 332 9.82 -12.91 -30.58
C LEU A 332 10.69 -13.17 -31.82
N PRO A 333 11.89 -12.58 -31.87
CA PRO A 333 12.82 -12.86 -32.96
C PRO A 333 13.15 -14.35 -33.08
N ASP A 334 13.31 -14.86 -34.30
CA ASP A 334 13.66 -16.26 -34.58
C ASP A 334 14.94 -16.74 -33.86
N ASP A 335 15.87 -15.82 -33.56
CA ASP A 335 17.13 -16.09 -32.87
C ASP A 335 17.04 -15.93 -31.35
N PHE A 336 15.89 -15.50 -30.81
CA PHE A 336 15.64 -15.40 -29.39
C PHE A 336 15.63 -16.79 -28.76
N LYS A 337 16.30 -16.91 -27.61
CA LYS A 337 16.36 -18.14 -26.84
C LYS A 337 15.87 -17.82 -25.44
N LEU A 338 14.85 -18.56 -25.02
CA LEU A 338 14.40 -18.51 -23.64
C LEU A 338 15.58 -18.86 -22.71
N PRO A 339 15.81 -18.05 -21.66
CA PRO A 339 16.80 -18.40 -20.66
C PRO A 339 16.53 -19.79 -20.08
N ALA A 340 17.58 -20.49 -19.69
CA ALA A 340 17.42 -21.68 -18.88
C ALA A 340 16.82 -21.28 -17.53
N LEU A 341 15.90 -22.10 -17.03
CA LEU A 341 15.30 -21.90 -15.71
C LEU A 341 16.41 -21.87 -14.65
N ILE A 342 16.24 -21.00 -13.65
CA ILE A 342 17.08 -20.99 -12.46
C ILE A 342 16.89 -22.36 -11.78
N GLN A 343 18.01 -22.98 -11.40
CA GLN A 343 17.99 -24.28 -10.75
C GLN A 343 17.40 -24.15 -9.34
N ASP A 344 16.46 -25.02 -8.97
CA ASP A 344 15.81 -25.01 -7.65
C ASP A 344 16.83 -25.09 -6.50
N GLU A 345 17.95 -25.78 -6.70
CA GLU A 345 19.01 -25.86 -5.69
C GLU A 345 19.71 -24.51 -5.45
N LEU A 346 19.77 -23.63 -6.45
CA LEU A 346 20.31 -22.29 -6.29
C LEU A 346 19.32 -21.41 -5.52
N ILE A 347 18.02 -21.52 -5.84
CA ILE A 347 16.94 -20.80 -5.13
C ILE A 347 16.99 -21.17 -3.65
N ALA A 348 16.98 -22.47 -3.33
CA ALA A 348 17.03 -22.96 -1.95
C ALA A 348 18.26 -22.45 -1.18
N ARG A 349 19.44 -22.37 -1.83
CA ARG A 349 20.65 -21.82 -1.20
C ARG A 349 20.56 -20.32 -0.93
N VAL A 350 19.92 -19.57 -1.83
CA VAL A 350 19.70 -18.14 -1.64
C VAL A 350 18.72 -17.92 -0.49
N GLU A 351 17.62 -18.67 -0.47
CA GLU A 351 16.63 -18.62 0.62
C GLU A 351 17.25 -18.98 1.98
N GLU A 352 18.09 -20.02 2.04
CA GLU A 352 18.83 -20.39 3.26
C GLU A 352 19.73 -19.24 3.74
N ALA A 353 20.47 -18.60 2.82
CA ALA A 353 21.33 -17.46 3.16
C ALA A 353 20.53 -16.23 3.61
N LEU A 354 19.35 -16.00 3.03
CA LEU A 354 18.46 -14.90 3.41
C LEU A 354 17.82 -15.13 4.78
N ALA A 355 17.49 -16.39 5.13
CA ALA A 355 16.91 -16.75 6.43
C ALA A 355 17.88 -16.53 7.61
N GLU A 356 19.19 -16.50 7.37
CA GLU A 356 20.20 -16.18 8.38
C GLU A 356 20.31 -14.66 8.66
N MET A 357 19.71 -13.82 7.81
CA MET A 357 19.69 -12.39 8.06
C MET A 357 18.73 -12.09 9.22
N PRO A 358 19.10 -11.19 10.15
CA PRO A 358 18.20 -10.82 11.24
C PRO A 358 16.89 -10.27 10.66
N ASP A 359 15.77 -10.78 11.17
CA ASP A 359 14.47 -10.16 10.94
C ASP A 359 14.59 -8.68 11.26
N ASP A 360 14.33 -7.88 10.24
CA ASP A 360 14.55 -6.45 10.27
C ASP A 360 13.82 -5.84 11.48
N VAL A 361 14.56 -5.01 12.22
CA VAL A 361 14.21 -4.46 13.54
C VAL A 361 12.78 -3.92 13.52
N GLY A 362 11.99 -4.30 14.54
CA GLY A 362 10.59 -3.93 14.74
C GLY A 362 10.22 -2.60 14.11
N ARG A 363 9.50 -2.68 13.00
CA ARG A 363 9.15 -1.56 12.13
C ARG A 363 7.98 -0.82 12.78
N GLU A 364 8.26 0.34 13.38
CA GLU A 364 7.20 1.21 13.89
C GLU A 364 6.43 1.81 12.71
N THR A 365 5.22 1.28 12.46
CA THR A 365 4.25 1.88 11.53
C THR A 365 3.34 2.83 12.30
N ALA A 366 2.89 3.92 11.66
CA ALA A 366 1.93 4.85 12.26
C ALA A 366 0.55 4.21 12.55
N VAL A 367 0.25 3.10 11.87
CA VAL A 367 -0.97 2.29 12.05
C VAL A 367 -0.66 1.08 12.93
N ASP A 368 -1.49 0.84 13.94
CA ASP A 368 -1.43 -0.40 14.72
C ASP A 368 -2.11 -1.52 13.92
N TRP A 369 -1.30 -2.38 13.30
CA TRP A 369 -1.78 -3.55 12.56
C TRP A 369 -2.06 -4.77 13.44
N SER A 370 -1.77 -4.72 14.75
CA SER A 370 -2.00 -5.85 15.66
C SER A 370 -3.48 -6.25 15.77
N TYR A 371 -4.40 -5.37 15.35
CA TYR A 371 -5.83 -5.71 15.30
C TYR A 371 -6.12 -6.85 14.32
N LEU A 372 -5.37 -6.96 13.22
CA LEU A 372 -5.51 -8.07 12.27
C LEU A 372 -5.16 -9.39 12.96
N ASP A 373 -4.10 -9.40 13.80
CA ASP A 373 -3.67 -10.59 14.55
C ASP A 373 -4.64 -10.94 15.69
N LYS A 374 -5.18 -9.93 16.39
CA LYS A 374 -6.21 -10.14 17.43
C LYS A 374 -7.47 -10.76 16.84
N LEU A 375 -7.84 -10.34 15.62
CA LEU A 375 -8.97 -10.92 14.91
C LEU A 375 -8.69 -12.32 14.39
N GLU A 376 -7.46 -12.56 13.91
CA GLU A 376 -6.97 -13.86 13.49
C GLU A 376 -7.13 -14.92 14.59
N ASN A 377 -6.76 -14.57 15.82
CA ASN A 377 -6.82 -15.49 16.96
C ASN A 377 -8.25 -15.69 17.51
N GLY A 378 -9.25 -14.96 17.00
CA GLY A 378 -10.60 -14.94 17.58
C GLY A 378 -10.66 -14.27 18.95
N ASP A 379 -9.59 -13.58 19.36
CA ASP A 379 -9.41 -12.92 20.65
C ASP A 379 -10.01 -11.51 20.63
N ILE A 380 -11.19 -11.34 20.01
CA ILE A 380 -11.91 -10.06 20.07
C ILE A 380 -12.56 -9.96 21.46
N ASP A 381 -11.80 -9.42 22.40
CA ASP A 381 -12.30 -9.07 23.73
C ASP A 381 -13.23 -7.85 23.63
N THR A 382 -14.49 -8.10 23.25
CA THR A 382 -15.54 -7.07 23.14
C THR A 382 -15.76 -6.31 24.46
N SER A 383 -15.32 -6.83 25.60
CA SER A 383 -15.39 -6.11 26.88
C SER A 383 -14.48 -4.88 26.93
N GLN A 384 -13.48 -4.80 26.04
CA GLN A 384 -12.62 -3.63 25.89
C GLN A 384 -13.26 -2.52 25.04
N PHE A 385 -14.37 -2.81 24.35
CA PHE A 385 -15.09 -1.79 23.60
C PHE A 385 -15.86 -0.87 24.56
N PRO A 386 -16.07 0.41 24.21
CA PRO A 386 -17.00 1.28 24.93
C PRO A 386 -18.39 0.65 25.06
N GLU A 387 -19.10 0.93 26.16
CA GLU A 387 -20.41 0.31 26.45
C GLU A 387 -21.41 0.41 25.28
N TRP A 388 -21.44 1.54 24.57
CA TRP A 388 -22.34 1.74 23.44
C TRP A 388 -22.08 0.74 22.29
N ALA A 389 -20.81 0.41 22.04
CA ALA A 389 -20.41 -0.53 21.00
C ALA A 389 -20.75 -1.97 21.40
N GLN A 390 -20.58 -2.29 22.69
CA GLN A 390 -21.03 -3.56 23.24
C GLN A 390 -22.55 -3.73 23.10
N TYR A 391 -23.33 -2.69 23.42
CA TYR A 391 -24.78 -2.71 23.23
C TYR A 391 -25.19 -2.88 21.77
N LEU A 392 -24.51 -2.20 20.85
CA LEU A 392 -24.78 -2.31 19.42
C LEU A 392 -24.57 -3.75 18.92
N LEU A 393 -23.51 -4.42 19.40
CA LEU A 393 -23.25 -5.83 19.07
C LEU A 393 -24.33 -6.77 19.61
N LEU A 394 -24.89 -6.49 20.78
CA LEU A 394 -25.99 -7.29 21.36
C LEU A 394 -27.32 -7.16 20.60
N GLU A 395 -27.49 -6.10 19.80
CA GLU A 395 -28.70 -5.87 19.00
C GLU A 395 -28.67 -6.58 17.63
N ILE A 396 -27.55 -7.20 17.26
CA ILE A 396 -27.40 -7.88 15.97
C ILE A 396 -27.64 -9.38 16.13
N ASP A 397 -28.74 -9.87 15.54
CA ASP A 397 -29.09 -11.30 15.53
C ASP A 397 -28.36 -12.10 14.45
N ASP A 398 -27.80 -11.44 13.44
CA ASP A 398 -27.09 -12.08 12.32
C ASP A 398 -25.59 -12.17 12.59
N LEU A 399 -25.08 -13.40 12.66
CA LEU A 399 -23.68 -13.68 13.00
C LEU A 399 -22.68 -13.02 12.04
N GLN A 400 -23.02 -12.88 10.75
CA GLN A 400 -22.12 -12.26 9.77
C GLN A 400 -22.06 -10.75 9.95
N GLN A 401 -23.20 -10.10 10.21
CA GLN A 401 -23.26 -8.68 10.54
C GLN A 401 -22.56 -8.37 11.87
N GLU A 402 -22.70 -9.26 12.86
CA GLU A 402 -22.02 -9.13 14.15
C GLU A 402 -20.50 -9.23 13.97
N LEU A 403 -20.02 -10.20 13.20
CA LEU A 403 -18.60 -10.38 12.88
C LEU A 403 -18.03 -9.16 12.14
N PHE A 404 -18.74 -8.68 11.11
CA PHE A 404 -18.38 -7.47 10.37
C PHE A 404 -18.29 -6.24 11.29
N LEU A 405 -19.27 -6.05 12.16
CA LEU A 405 -19.27 -4.91 13.08
C LEU A 405 -18.14 -5.03 14.12
N LYS A 406 -17.84 -6.23 14.63
CA LYS A 406 -16.69 -6.46 15.52
C LYS A 406 -15.36 -6.11 14.82
N GLN A 407 -15.19 -6.53 13.57
CA GLN A 407 -14.01 -6.20 12.75
C GLN A 407 -13.87 -4.69 12.58
N TYR A 408 -14.97 -4.01 12.21
CA TYR A 408 -14.99 -2.57 12.03
C TYR A 408 -14.62 -1.81 13.31
N LEU A 409 -15.27 -2.15 14.44
CA LEU A 409 -15.03 -1.51 15.74
C LEU A 409 -13.61 -1.76 16.24
N LEU A 410 -13.06 -2.97 16.07
CA LEU A 410 -11.70 -3.28 16.46
C LEU A 410 -10.69 -2.44 15.66
N SER A 411 -10.86 -2.35 14.34
CA SER A 411 -10.03 -1.51 13.47
C SER A 411 -10.09 -0.03 13.87
N TYR A 412 -11.31 0.47 14.13
CA TYR A 412 -11.56 1.85 14.56
C TYR A 412 -10.90 2.16 15.92
N PHE A 413 -11.05 1.29 16.91
CA PHE A 413 -10.45 1.51 18.25
C PHE A 413 -8.95 1.27 18.30
N SER A 414 -8.39 0.45 17.42
CA SER A 414 -6.93 0.34 17.28
C SER A 414 -6.32 1.57 16.63
N ASN A 415 -7.09 2.36 15.87
CA ASN A 415 -6.60 3.56 15.19
C ASN A 415 -7.50 4.80 15.36
N PRO A 416 -7.82 5.26 16.60
CA PRO A 416 -8.84 6.28 16.85
C PRO A 416 -8.57 7.68 16.26
N PRO A 417 -7.34 8.24 16.25
CA PRO A 417 -7.11 9.59 15.73
C PRO A 417 -7.10 9.66 14.19
N LEU A 418 -7.14 8.52 13.49
CA LEU A 418 -7.23 8.52 12.03
C LEU A 418 -8.65 8.84 11.50
N PHE A 419 -9.64 8.90 12.39
CA PHE A 419 -11.07 8.92 12.02
C PHE A 419 -11.89 9.91 12.86
N ASP A 420 -11.24 10.88 13.52
CA ASP A 420 -11.96 11.87 14.31
C ASP A 420 -12.55 12.96 13.38
N GLU A 421 -13.75 12.71 12.86
CA GLU A 421 -14.54 13.68 12.07
C GLU A 421 -15.22 14.75 12.95
N SER A 422 -14.73 14.98 14.18
CA SER A 422 -15.42 15.85 15.16
C SER A 422 -15.01 17.33 15.13
N GLU A 423 -14.09 17.74 14.26
CA GLU A 423 -13.63 19.14 14.17
C GLU A 423 -14.28 19.91 13.02
N GLU A 424 -15.61 19.98 12.94
CA GLU A 424 -16.27 20.91 12.01
C GLU A 424 -17.74 21.16 12.38
N ASP A 425 -18.04 21.60 13.61
CA ASP A 425 -19.39 22.09 13.96
C ASP A 425 -19.41 23.04 15.18
N ASP A 426 -18.30 23.74 15.45
CA ASP A 426 -18.22 24.78 16.50
C ASP A 426 -18.15 26.22 15.93
N GLU A 427 -18.67 26.43 14.71
CA GLU A 427 -18.99 27.76 14.19
C GLU A 427 -20.51 27.99 14.18
N ASP A 428 -21.11 28.10 15.37
CA ASP A 428 -22.32 28.93 15.62
C ASP A 428 -22.71 28.88 17.11
N LYS A 429 -21.98 29.62 17.97
CA LYS A 429 -22.47 30.02 19.29
C LYS A 429 -22.10 31.43 19.71
#